data_AF-B8M3M4-F1
#
_entry.id   AF-B8M3M4-F1
#
_cell.length_a   1.000
_cell.length_b   1.000
_cell.length_c   1.000
_cell.angle_alpha   90.00
_cell.angle_beta   90.00
_cell.angle_gamma   90.00
#
_symmetry.space_group_name_H-M   'P 1'
#
loop_
_entity.id
_entity.type
_entity.pdbx_description
1 polymer ?
#
loop_
_entity_poly.entity_id
_entity_poly.type
_entity_poly.pdbx_seq_one_letter_code
_entity_poly.pdbx_strand_id
1 'polypeptide(L)'
;MAENAYSSSTTTNTAPRETKKRAHYRDDTDKNIRSRKYEQDNEIEKEAEELLFYPAFCFPASPTHFTWVKMSIADIHHLQSRKGFEGQNIYFYKNHPIQFVCVAGYIVSRQEYERRTLLTIDDSSGTILEVVCLKAPVKNSAPTETPTTTETTNVTSTTRTPIDISTLQIGTAVKLKGTLSQKFFNQSDNPIMQLILERFWLLANTTAEVKFWSERSRYLIDVLSQPWHLTRDQIESLRQQALSQERKVIRDRRHKQERQKRHDEKEEKYRRRILKKWEVEERLRADEDERVRVDNRRLERWLALKREGK
;
A
#
# COMPACT_ATOMS: atom_id res chain seq x y z
N MET A 1 12.37 -4.93 112.38
CA MET A 1 13.30 -5.68 111.49
C MET A 1 12.47 -6.73 110.77
N ALA A 2 12.30 -6.80 109.46
CA ALA A 2 12.62 -5.94 108.32
C ALA A 2 11.62 -6.33 107.21
N GLU A 3 11.16 -5.35 106.41
CA GLU A 3 10.38 -5.56 105.18
C GLU A 3 11.34 -5.78 104.00
N ASN A 4 10.92 -6.57 102.99
CA ASN A 4 11.61 -6.65 101.71
C ASN A 4 10.62 -6.69 100.53
N ALA A 5 11.00 -5.93 99.50
CA ALA A 5 10.23 -5.55 98.33
C ALA A 5 10.18 -6.63 97.23
N TYR A 6 9.11 -6.60 96.42
CA TYR A 6 8.99 -7.34 95.16
C TYR A 6 9.10 -6.38 93.97
N SER A 7 9.92 -6.75 92.98
CA SER A 7 10.19 -6.04 91.72
C SER A 7 9.84 -6.91 90.51
N SER A 8 9.48 -6.26 89.40
CA SER A 8 8.99 -6.84 88.14
C SER A 8 10.09 -7.47 87.27
N SER A 9 9.72 -8.41 86.39
CA SER A 9 10.30 -8.49 85.04
C SER A 9 9.48 -9.35 84.07
N THR A 10 9.31 -8.81 82.87
CA THR A 10 8.59 -9.34 81.71
C THR A 10 9.49 -10.29 80.92
N THR A 11 9.01 -11.50 80.61
CA THR A 11 9.78 -12.53 79.89
C THR A 11 9.47 -12.48 78.39
N THR A 12 10.51 -12.25 77.56
CA THR A 12 10.47 -12.40 76.10
C THR A 12 10.80 -13.84 75.71
N ASN A 13 9.89 -14.54 75.05
CA ASN A 13 10.14 -15.86 74.47
C ASN A 13 10.28 -15.77 72.93
N THR A 14 11.48 -16.10 72.47
CA THR A 14 11.88 -16.20 71.06
C THR A 14 11.46 -17.57 70.50
N ALA A 15 10.62 -17.60 69.48
CA ALA A 15 10.25 -18.81 68.75
C ALA A 15 11.15 -19.00 67.50
N PRO A 16 11.42 -20.24 67.05
CA PRO A 16 12.33 -20.50 65.94
C PRO A 16 11.65 -20.28 64.58
N ARG A 17 12.43 -19.76 63.63
CA ARG A 17 12.03 -19.38 62.27
C ARG A 17 12.00 -20.62 61.36
N GLU A 18 10.82 -21.19 61.12
CA GLU A 18 10.59 -22.20 60.09
C GLU A 18 10.81 -21.61 58.68
N THR A 19 11.73 -22.20 57.93
CA THR A 19 11.98 -21.89 56.51
C THR A 19 10.93 -22.57 55.64
N LYS A 20 9.78 -21.91 55.44
CA LYS A 20 8.80 -22.33 54.42
C LYS A 20 9.42 -22.16 53.03
N LYS A 21 9.78 -23.28 52.38
CA LYS A 21 10.07 -23.34 50.94
C LYS A 21 8.84 -22.81 50.21
N ARG A 22 8.97 -21.63 49.60
CA ARG A 22 7.97 -21.03 48.72
C ARG A 22 7.91 -21.92 47.46
N ALA A 23 6.93 -22.82 47.40
CA ALA A 23 6.65 -23.58 46.20
C ALA A 23 6.27 -22.56 45.10
N HIS A 24 7.18 -22.36 44.15
CA HIS A 24 6.86 -21.71 42.89
C HIS A 24 5.86 -22.62 42.18
N TYR A 25 4.57 -22.30 42.28
CA TYR A 25 3.55 -22.87 41.41
C TYR A 25 3.91 -22.43 39.99
N ARG A 26 4.57 -23.31 39.23
CA ARG A 26 4.69 -23.14 37.78
C ARG A 26 3.30 -23.44 37.25
N ASP A 27 2.68 -22.42 36.68
CA ASP A 27 1.38 -22.53 36.05
C ASP A 27 1.52 -23.46 34.84
N ASP A 28 1.16 -24.74 35.01
CA ASP A 28 1.28 -25.77 33.97
C ASP A 28 0.33 -25.52 32.77
N THR A 29 -0.58 -24.54 32.89
CA THR A 29 -1.45 -24.09 31.79
C THR A 29 -0.65 -23.50 30.63
N ASP A 30 0.44 -22.78 30.90
CA ASP A 30 1.22 -22.05 29.90
C ASP A 30 2.04 -22.99 28.99
N LYS A 31 2.49 -24.12 29.54
CA LYS A 31 3.15 -25.18 28.77
C LYS A 31 2.16 -25.93 27.88
N ASN A 32 0.96 -26.20 28.40
CA ASN A 32 -0.08 -26.93 27.68
C ASN A 32 -0.64 -26.11 26.50
N ILE A 33 -0.76 -24.79 26.67
CA ILE A 33 -1.12 -23.85 25.60
C ILE A 33 -0.04 -23.82 24.50
N ARG A 34 1.25 -23.75 24.88
CA ARG A 34 2.34 -23.79 23.90
C ARG A 34 2.38 -25.11 23.13
N SER A 35 2.29 -26.26 23.81
CA SER A 35 2.29 -27.57 23.15
C SER A 35 1.14 -27.73 22.17
N ARG A 36 -0.08 -27.35 22.55
CA ARG A 36 -1.24 -27.37 21.63
C ARG A 36 -1.06 -26.46 20.43
N LYS A 37 -0.47 -25.27 20.62
CA LYS A 37 -0.16 -24.36 19.52
C LYS A 37 0.84 -24.99 18.55
N TYR A 38 1.90 -25.62 19.05
CA TYR A 38 2.88 -26.32 18.22
C TYR A 38 2.29 -27.51 17.46
N GLU A 39 1.39 -28.29 18.08
CA GLU A 39 0.69 -29.39 17.40
C GLU A 39 -0.23 -28.87 16.29
N GLN A 40 -0.98 -27.80 16.57
CA GLN A 40 -1.87 -27.16 15.60
C GLN A 40 -1.11 -26.53 14.43
N ASP A 41 0.00 -25.85 14.69
CA ASP A 41 0.85 -25.25 13.65
C ASP A 41 1.44 -26.34 12.73
N ASN A 42 1.87 -27.48 13.29
CA ASN A 42 2.39 -28.63 12.51
C ASN A 42 1.33 -29.32 11.65
N GLU A 43 0.09 -29.45 12.12
CA GLU A 43 -1.00 -30.03 11.32
C GLU A 43 -1.40 -29.12 10.15
N ILE A 44 -1.43 -27.80 10.38
CA ILE A 44 -1.69 -26.81 9.32
C ILE A 44 -0.57 -26.83 8.27
N GLU A 45 0.70 -26.95 8.68
CA GLU A 45 1.83 -27.09 7.76
C GLU A 45 1.73 -28.36 6.92
N LYS A 46 1.36 -29.50 7.52
CA LYS A 46 1.12 -30.75 6.80
C LYS A 46 -0.03 -30.66 5.79
N GLU A 47 -1.18 -30.10 6.18
CA GLU A 47 -2.31 -29.89 5.26
C GLU A 47 -1.87 -28.98 4.10
N ALA A 48 -1.11 -27.92 4.37
CA ALA A 48 -0.58 -27.01 3.35
C ALA A 48 0.46 -27.66 2.41
N GLU A 49 1.20 -28.68 2.85
CA GLU A 49 2.09 -29.48 2.01
C GLU A 49 1.31 -30.42 1.06
N GLU A 50 0.11 -30.86 1.44
CA GLU A 50 -0.76 -31.68 0.59
C GLU A 50 -1.53 -30.89 -0.47
N LEU A 51 -1.70 -29.57 -0.28
CA LEU A 51 -2.48 -28.75 -1.22
C LEU A 51 -1.73 -28.47 -2.53
N LEU A 52 -2.44 -28.67 -3.65
CA LEU A 52 -1.93 -28.33 -4.98
C LEU A 52 -2.00 -26.82 -5.23
N PHE A 53 -0.84 -26.22 -5.56
CA PHE A 53 -0.74 -24.83 -5.96
C PHE A 53 -0.73 -24.71 -7.49
N TYR A 54 -1.56 -23.79 -8.01
CA TYR A 54 -1.68 -23.58 -9.45
C TYR A 54 -0.75 -22.46 -9.95
N PRO A 55 -0.26 -22.53 -11.20
CA PRO A 55 0.48 -21.44 -11.82
C PRO A 55 -0.35 -20.16 -11.96
N ALA A 56 0.33 -19.01 -12.12
CA ALA A 56 -0.31 -17.69 -12.21
C ALA A 56 -1.42 -17.58 -13.27
N PHE A 57 -1.27 -18.27 -14.42
CA PHE A 57 -2.26 -18.25 -15.49
C PHE A 57 -3.61 -18.87 -15.08
N CYS A 58 -3.64 -19.66 -14.00
CA CYS A 58 -4.86 -20.24 -13.44
C CYS A 58 -5.58 -19.28 -12.48
N PHE A 59 -4.90 -18.26 -11.95
CA PHE A 59 -5.47 -17.39 -10.92
C PHE A 59 -6.79 -16.73 -11.30
N PRO A 60 -7.06 -16.33 -12.56
CA PRO A 60 -8.37 -15.82 -12.95
C PRO A 60 -9.56 -16.72 -12.64
N ALA A 61 -9.35 -18.03 -12.45
CA ALA A 61 -10.39 -18.97 -12.03
C ALA A 61 -10.55 -19.12 -10.51
N SER A 62 -9.66 -18.54 -9.71
CA SER A 62 -9.80 -18.52 -8.25
C SER A 62 -10.89 -17.52 -7.84
N PRO A 63 -11.78 -17.87 -6.90
CA PRO A 63 -12.78 -16.94 -6.35
C PRO A 63 -12.16 -15.77 -5.56
N THR A 64 -10.88 -15.87 -5.19
CA THR A 64 -10.15 -14.82 -4.46
C THR A 64 -9.37 -13.89 -5.38
N HIS A 65 -9.14 -14.30 -6.64
CA HIS A 65 -8.39 -13.49 -7.58
C HIS A 65 -9.21 -12.27 -8.02
N PHE A 66 -8.54 -11.12 -8.09
CA PHE A 66 -9.16 -9.84 -8.46
C PHE A 66 -10.40 -9.47 -7.62
N THR A 67 -10.48 -9.98 -6.38
CA THR A 67 -11.59 -9.76 -5.46
C THR A 67 -11.08 -9.16 -4.15
N TRP A 68 -11.86 -8.26 -3.55
CA TRP A 68 -11.58 -7.71 -2.23
C TRP A 68 -11.94 -8.73 -1.15
N VAL A 69 -10.99 -9.58 -0.79
CA VAL A 69 -11.20 -10.68 0.15
C VAL A 69 -11.46 -10.12 1.54
N LYS A 70 -12.65 -10.40 2.09
CA LYS A 70 -12.99 -10.02 3.46
C LYS A 70 -12.41 -11.05 4.39
N MET A 71 -11.45 -10.65 5.20
CA MET A 71 -10.78 -11.54 6.15
C MET A 71 -10.39 -10.77 7.41
N SER A 72 -10.08 -11.51 8.48
CA SER A 72 -9.65 -10.88 9.73
C SER A 72 -8.19 -10.43 9.64
N ILE A 73 -7.79 -9.52 10.52
CA ILE A 73 -6.38 -9.11 10.60
C ILE A 73 -5.50 -10.29 11.01
N ALA A 74 -5.98 -11.13 11.93
CA ALA A 74 -5.29 -12.36 12.31
C ALA A 74 -5.03 -13.25 11.09
N ASP A 75 -6.04 -13.50 10.25
CA ASP A 75 -5.87 -14.31 9.03
C ASP A 75 -4.85 -13.69 8.05
N ILE A 76 -4.78 -12.36 7.97
CA ILE A 76 -3.82 -11.65 7.10
C ILE A 76 -2.38 -11.97 7.51
N HIS A 77 -2.10 -11.97 8.81
CA HIS A 77 -0.76 -12.29 9.32
C HIS A 77 -0.37 -13.75 9.12
N HIS A 78 -1.33 -14.65 8.93
CA HIS A 78 -1.08 -16.06 8.62
C HIS A 78 -0.96 -16.35 7.12
N LEU A 79 -1.10 -15.34 6.24
CA LEU A 79 -0.93 -15.54 4.81
C LEU A 79 0.50 -15.94 4.47
N GLN A 80 0.62 -16.97 3.62
CA GLN A 80 1.90 -17.54 3.25
C GLN A 80 2.45 -16.92 1.97
N SER A 81 3.75 -16.62 1.95
CA SER A 81 4.49 -16.33 0.72
C SER A 81 4.99 -17.64 0.11
N ARG A 82 5.00 -17.74 -1.22
CA ARG A 82 5.50 -18.92 -1.95
C ARG A 82 6.61 -18.53 -2.92
N LYS A 83 7.61 -19.42 -3.04
CA LYS A 83 8.68 -19.31 -4.04
C LYS A 83 8.09 -19.17 -5.45
N GLY A 84 8.65 -18.26 -6.24
CA GLY A 84 8.16 -17.94 -7.59
C GLY A 84 7.10 -16.83 -7.65
N PHE A 85 6.53 -16.43 -6.52
CA PHE A 85 5.62 -15.27 -6.41
C PHE A 85 6.20 -14.12 -5.58
N GLU A 86 7.46 -14.25 -5.18
CA GLU A 86 8.19 -13.22 -4.44
C GLU A 86 8.19 -11.88 -5.19
N GLY A 87 7.95 -10.79 -4.47
CA GLY A 87 7.91 -9.44 -5.03
C GLY A 87 6.65 -9.10 -5.84
N GLN A 88 5.74 -10.06 -6.08
CA GLN A 88 4.48 -9.81 -6.80
C GLN A 88 3.34 -9.34 -5.88
N ASN A 89 3.57 -9.29 -4.56
CA ASN A 89 2.56 -9.00 -3.54
C ASN A 89 1.33 -9.93 -3.63
N ILE A 90 1.59 -11.21 -3.93
CA ILE A 90 0.59 -12.27 -3.94
C ILE A 90 0.94 -13.22 -2.80
N TYR A 91 -0.04 -13.45 -1.93
CA TYR A 91 0.07 -14.33 -0.77
C TYR A 91 -0.98 -15.42 -0.86
N PHE A 92 -0.91 -16.42 0.01
CA PHE A 92 -1.79 -17.57 -0.06
C PHE A 92 -2.47 -17.83 1.27
N TYR A 93 -3.80 -17.96 1.22
CA TYR A 93 -4.58 -18.58 2.28
C TYR A 93 -4.93 -19.98 1.81
N LYS A 94 -4.43 -21.01 2.49
CA LYS A 94 -4.37 -22.36 1.92
C LYS A 94 -3.70 -22.28 0.53
N ASN A 95 -4.37 -22.73 -0.53
CA ASN A 95 -3.89 -22.61 -1.92
C ASN A 95 -4.61 -21.51 -2.74
N HIS A 96 -5.39 -20.62 -2.10
CA HIS A 96 -6.03 -19.49 -2.78
C HIS A 96 -5.08 -18.29 -2.92
N PRO A 97 -4.89 -17.71 -4.11
CA PRO A 97 -4.08 -16.51 -4.30
C PRO A 97 -4.82 -15.26 -3.79
N ILE A 98 -4.21 -14.54 -2.85
CA ILE A 98 -4.72 -13.33 -2.20
C ILE A 98 -3.82 -12.15 -2.56
N GLN A 99 -4.41 -11.11 -3.14
CA GLN A 99 -3.71 -9.86 -3.49
C GLN A 99 -4.39 -8.64 -2.85
N PHE A 100 -5.73 -8.65 -2.82
CA PHE A 100 -6.55 -7.54 -2.36
C PHE A 100 -7.38 -7.98 -1.16
N VAL A 101 -7.30 -7.19 -0.09
CA VAL A 101 -8.02 -7.48 1.14
C VAL A 101 -8.98 -6.35 1.50
N CYS A 102 -10.02 -6.70 2.21
CA CYS A 102 -10.97 -5.79 2.82
C CYS A 102 -11.04 -6.10 4.31
N VAL A 103 -10.72 -5.12 5.14
CA VAL A 103 -10.76 -5.24 6.61
C VAL A 103 -11.72 -4.20 7.17
N ALA A 104 -12.26 -4.43 8.36
CA ALA A 104 -12.98 -3.42 9.10
C ALA A 104 -12.60 -3.48 10.58
N GLY A 105 -12.42 -2.31 11.19
CA GLY A 105 -11.98 -2.19 12.57
C GLY A 105 -11.84 -0.73 12.99
N TYR A 106 -11.28 -0.52 14.17
CA TYR A 106 -11.05 0.81 14.74
C TYR A 106 -9.63 1.27 14.46
N ILE A 107 -9.48 2.55 14.14
CA ILE A 107 -8.16 3.20 14.11
C ILE A 107 -7.69 3.39 15.55
N VAL A 108 -6.63 2.67 15.95
CA VAL A 108 -6.06 2.77 17.30
C VAL A 108 -4.84 3.69 17.36
N SER A 109 -4.17 3.91 16.23
CA SER A 109 -3.05 4.84 16.14
C SER A 109 -2.99 5.52 14.78
N ARG A 110 -2.45 6.74 14.75
CA ARG A 110 -2.14 7.49 13.54
C ARG A 110 -0.78 8.14 13.69
N GLN A 111 0.12 7.86 12.75
CA GLN A 111 1.46 8.40 12.71
C GLN A 111 1.72 9.05 11.36
N GLU A 112 2.17 10.30 11.40
CA GLU A 112 2.42 11.09 10.19
C GLU A 112 3.91 11.05 9.84
N TYR A 113 4.25 10.67 8.61
CA TYR A 113 5.60 10.75 8.06
C TYR A 113 5.61 11.59 6.79
N GLU A 114 6.80 11.98 6.35
CA GLU A 114 6.99 12.82 5.16
C GLU A 114 6.34 12.20 3.90
N ARG A 115 6.58 10.90 3.67
CA ARG A 115 6.15 10.21 2.44
C ARG A 115 4.93 9.32 2.60
N ARG A 116 4.39 9.19 3.82
CA ARG A 116 3.25 8.33 4.13
C ARG A 116 2.61 8.69 5.46
N THR A 117 1.36 8.30 5.64
CA THR A 117 0.69 8.26 6.94
C THR A 117 0.44 6.81 7.29
N LEU A 118 0.81 6.40 8.51
CA LEU A 118 0.57 5.06 9.03
C LEU A 118 -0.64 5.08 9.96
N LEU A 119 -1.58 4.19 9.73
CA LEU A 119 -2.71 3.95 10.62
C LEU A 119 -2.57 2.55 11.20
N THR A 120 -2.80 2.39 12.49
CA THR A 120 -2.91 1.05 13.09
C THR A 120 -4.39 0.73 13.27
N ILE A 121 -4.81 -0.43 12.79
CA ILE A 121 -6.19 -0.89 12.85
C ILE A 121 -6.29 -2.11 13.76
N ASP A 122 -7.35 -2.15 14.56
CA ASP A 122 -7.74 -3.30 15.39
C ASP A 122 -9.16 -3.75 15.01
N ASP A 123 -9.32 -5.01 14.61
CA ASP A 123 -10.60 -5.66 14.31
C ASP A 123 -11.05 -6.65 15.39
N SER A 124 -10.37 -6.63 16.55
CA SER A 124 -10.56 -7.53 17.69
C SER A 124 -10.35 -9.02 17.39
N SER A 125 -9.67 -9.36 16.28
CA SER A 125 -9.25 -10.75 15.99
C SER A 125 -8.03 -11.22 16.79
N GLY A 126 -7.50 -10.36 17.67
CA GLY A 126 -6.33 -10.64 18.51
C GLY A 126 -5.00 -10.13 17.95
N THR A 127 -5.02 -9.46 16.79
CA THR A 127 -3.84 -8.83 16.19
C THR A 127 -4.20 -7.49 15.54
N ILE A 128 -3.20 -6.64 15.34
CA ILE A 128 -3.33 -5.31 14.72
C ILE A 128 -2.69 -5.26 13.33
N LEU A 129 -3.15 -4.36 12.47
CA LEU A 129 -2.62 -4.19 11.11
C LEU A 129 -2.11 -2.78 10.89
N GLU A 130 -0.93 -2.64 10.29
CA GLU A 130 -0.42 -1.36 9.82
C GLU A 130 -0.97 -1.07 8.42
N VAL A 131 -1.70 0.04 8.30
CA VAL A 131 -2.25 0.54 7.04
C VAL A 131 -1.45 1.75 6.58
N VAL A 132 -0.90 1.64 5.38
CA VAL A 132 -0.03 2.65 4.77
C VAL A 132 -0.85 3.50 3.80
N CYS A 133 -0.99 4.79 4.11
CA CYS A 133 -1.48 5.80 3.18
C CYS A 133 -0.28 6.48 2.52
N LEU A 134 -0.14 6.38 1.20
CA LEU A 134 1.00 6.94 0.48
C LEU A 134 0.81 8.44 0.25
N LYS A 135 1.91 9.20 0.26
CA LYS A 135 1.90 10.63 -0.12
C LYS A 135 2.66 10.86 -1.41
N ALA A 136 2.16 11.78 -2.23
CA ALA A 136 2.83 12.29 -3.41
C ALA A 136 2.93 13.81 -3.36
N PRO A 137 4.02 14.41 -3.89
CA PRO A 137 4.12 15.85 -4.00
C PRO A 137 3.01 16.40 -4.89
N VAL A 138 2.38 17.50 -4.47
CA VAL A 138 1.40 18.21 -5.29
C VAL A 138 2.15 18.84 -6.45
N LYS A 139 1.82 18.45 -7.69
CA LYS A 139 2.34 19.15 -8.88
C LYS A 139 1.58 20.46 -9.05
N ASN A 140 2.03 21.52 -8.39
CA ASN A 140 1.53 22.86 -8.65
C ASN A 140 2.02 23.32 -10.03
N SER A 141 1.09 23.61 -10.95
CA SER A 141 1.37 24.10 -12.30
C SER A 141 1.59 25.63 -12.35
N ALA A 142 2.08 26.24 -11.27
CA ALA A 142 2.36 27.66 -11.20
C ALA A 142 3.76 27.87 -10.59
N PRO A 143 4.64 28.66 -11.23
CA PRO A 143 5.89 29.07 -10.61
C PRO A 143 5.54 30.10 -9.53
N THR A 144 5.73 29.76 -8.27
CA THR A 144 5.70 30.72 -7.17
C THR A 144 7.04 30.67 -6.46
N GLU A 145 7.71 31.82 -6.47
CA GLU A 145 9.05 32.06 -5.95
C GLU A 145 9.06 32.16 -4.42
N THR A 146 8.91 31.04 -3.72
CA THR A 146 9.30 30.94 -2.30
C THR A 146 9.71 29.50 -1.95
N PRO A 147 10.85 29.28 -1.26
CA PRO A 147 11.23 27.97 -0.79
C PRO A 147 10.48 27.69 0.52
N THR A 148 9.28 27.11 0.44
CA THR A 148 8.57 26.68 1.66
C THR A 148 7.76 25.43 1.38
N THR A 149 8.15 24.34 2.04
CA THR A 149 7.45 23.06 2.24
C THR A 149 6.70 22.52 1.02
N THR A 150 7.28 21.56 0.32
CA THR A 150 6.58 20.77 -0.73
C THR A 150 5.29 20.20 -0.15
N GLU A 151 4.14 20.78 -0.52
CA GLU A 151 2.84 20.25 -0.11
C GLU A 151 2.70 18.83 -0.66
N THR A 152 2.35 17.89 0.22
CA THR A 152 2.15 16.49 -0.14
C THR A 152 0.70 16.11 0.07
N THR A 153 0.14 15.40 -0.90
CA THR A 153 -1.24 14.91 -0.89
C THR A 153 -1.24 13.39 -0.79
N ASN A 154 -2.19 12.83 -0.04
CA ASN A 154 -2.33 11.39 0.06
C ASN A 154 -2.88 10.83 -1.26
N VAL A 155 -2.34 9.69 -1.70
CA VAL A 155 -2.70 9.04 -2.96
C VAL A 155 -2.95 7.56 -2.78
N THR A 156 -3.79 7.00 -3.65
CA THR A 156 -4.02 5.56 -3.76
C THR A 156 -2.77 4.82 -4.26
N SER A 157 -2.61 3.55 -3.91
CA SER A 157 -1.42 2.76 -4.27
C SER A 157 -1.31 2.52 -5.78
N THR A 158 -2.37 2.01 -6.41
CA THR A 158 -2.38 1.56 -7.80
C THR A 158 -2.46 2.72 -8.79
N THR A 159 -3.44 3.61 -8.62
CA THR A 159 -3.72 4.68 -9.60
C THR A 159 -3.02 6.00 -9.28
N ARG A 160 -2.42 6.13 -8.09
CA ARG A 160 -1.82 7.38 -7.60
C ARG A 160 -2.79 8.57 -7.68
N THR A 161 -4.08 8.29 -7.51
CA THR A 161 -5.14 9.31 -7.47
C THR A 161 -5.24 9.89 -6.07
N PRO A 162 -5.46 11.21 -5.91
CA PRO A 162 -5.62 11.82 -4.60
C PRO A 162 -6.74 11.16 -3.78
N ILE A 163 -6.47 10.95 -2.49
CA ILE A 163 -7.42 10.42 -1.52
C ILE A 163 -7.39 11.29 -0.26
N ASP A 164 -8.54 11.81 0.15
CA ASP A 164 -8.63 12.57 1.40
C ASP A 164 -8.73 11.59 2.58
N ILE A 165 -7.78 11.68 3.52
CA ILE A 165 -7.74 10.86 4.75
C ILE A 165 -7.94 11.71 6.01
N SER A 166 -8.44 12.94 5.86
CA SER A 166 -8.72 13.85 6.97
C SER A 166 -9.67 13.23 8.01
N THR A 167 -10.64 12.43 7.55
CA THR A 167 -11.63 11.76 8.40
C THR A 167 -11.10 10.51 9.12
N LEU A 168 -9.92 10.00 8.74
CA LEU A 168 -9.33 8.80 9.34
C LEU A 168 -8.61 9.15 10.65
N GLN A 169 -9.38 9.41 11.70
CA GLN A 169 -8.88 9.77 13.02
C GLN A 169 -8.93 8.58 13.99
N ILE A 170 -8.13 8.64 15.05
CA ILE A 170 -8.11 7.64 16.12
C ILE A 170 -9.52 7.50 16.72
N GLY A 171 -9.96 6.28 16.99
CA GLY A 171 -11.29 5.94 17.49
C GLY A 171 -12.35 5.78 16.40
N THR A 172 -12.03 6.05 15.13
CA THR A 172 -13.00 5.93 14.03
C THR A 172 -13.13 4.46 13.59
N ALA A 173 -14.36 3.97 13.51
CA ALA A 173 -14.67 2.68 12.89
C ALA A 173 -14.64 2.81 11.37
N VAL A 174 -13.85 1.98 10.70
CA VAL A 174 -13.58 2.09 9.27
C VAL A 174 -13.60 0.74 8.59
N LYS A 175 -14.00 0.74 7.31
CA LYS A 175 -13.81 -0.36 6.37
C LYS A 175 -12.77 0.06 5.35
N LEU A 176 -11.70 -0.71 5.24
CA LEU A 176 -10.54 -0.40 4.41
C LEU A 176 -10.37 -1.47 3.35
N LYS A 177 -10.01 -1.04 2.14
CA LYS A 177 -9.61 -1.89 1.03
C LYS A 177 -8.21 -1.50 0.61
N GLY A 178 -7.36 -2.50 0.43
CA GLY A 178 -5.98 -2.26 0.04
C GLY A 178 -5.28 -3.48 -0.53
N THR A 179 -4.12 -3.22 -1.10
CA THR A 179 -3.16 -4.24 -1.53
C THR A 179 -2.27 -4.61 -0.37
N LEU A 180 -1.94 -5.89 -0.24
CA LEU A 180 -1.00 -6.35 0.77
C LEU A 180 0.45 -6.04 0.39
N SER A 181 1.29 -5.80 1.38
CA SER A 181 2.74 -5.67 1.24
C SER A 181 3.40 -6.25 2.48
N GLN A 182 4.52 -6.94 2.30
CA GLN A 182 5.38 -7.34 3.41
C GLN A 182 6.42 -6.27 3.68
N LYS A 183 6.64 -5.98 4.95
CA LYS A 183 7.77 -5.19 5.42
C LYS A 183 8.76 -6.12 6.12
N PHE A 184 9.92 -6.26 5.52
CA PHE A 184 11.05 -6.93 6.14
C PHE A 184 11.78 -5.93 7.02
N PHE A 185 11.92 -6.25 8.30
CA PHE A 185 12.91 -5.58 9.13
C PHE A 185 14.24 -6.29 8.93
N ASN A 186 15.30 -5.50 8.74
CA ASN A 186 16.65 -6.02 8.74
C ASN A 186 16.82 -6.81 10.04
N GLN A 187 17.02 -8.13 9.95
CA GLN A 187 17.21 -9.09 11.05
C GLN A 187 15.99 -9.84 11.61
N SER A 188 14.78 -9.69 11.05
CA SER A 188 13.62 -10.55 11.41
C SER A 188 13.33 -11.58 10.32
N ASP A 189 13.29 -12.86 10.68
CA ASP A 189 12.88 -13.95 9.79
C ASP A 189 11.38 -13.90 9.45
N ASN A 190 10.59 -13.22 10.29
CA ASN A 190 9.15 -13.04 10.06
C ASN A 190 8.87 -11.64 9.50
N PRO A 191 8.38 -11.52 8.26
CA PRO A 191 7.91 -10.25 7.71
C PRO A 191 6.61 -9.81 8.39
N ILE A 192 6.44 -8.50 8.55
CA ILE A 192 5.18 -7.94 9.04
C ILE A 192 4.30 -7.59 7.84
N MET A 193 3.04 -8.04 7.86
CA MET A 193 2.05 -7.69 6.85
C MET A 193 1.57 -6.25 7.04
N GLN A 194 1.50 -5.53 5.93
CA GLN A 194 0.96 -4.19 5.84
C GLN A 194 -0.11 -4.13 4.75
N LEU A 195 -1.08 -3.23 4.91
CA LEU A 195 -2.10 -2.95 3.91
C LEU A 195 -1.85 -1.56 3.32
N ILE A 196 -1.59 -1.48 2.02
CA ILE A 196 -1.47 -0.19 1.34
C ILE A 196 -2.86 0.25 0.91
N LEU A 197 -3.30 1.41 1.39
CA LEU A 197 -4.66 1.88 1.25
C LEU A 197 -5.00 2.17 -0.22
N GLU A 198 -6.14 1.64 -0.66
CA GLU A 198 -6.74 1.93 -1.97
C GLU A 198 -8.06 2.68 -1.84
N ARG A 199 -8.93 2.24 -0.91
CA ARG A 199 -10.24 2.84 -0.67
C ARG A 199 -10.66 2.64 0.78
N PHE A 200 -11.46 3.55 1.31
CA PHE A 200 -12.06 3.39 2.63
C PHE A 200 -13.51 3.87 2.68
N TRP A 201 -14.21 3.44 3.72
CA TRP A 201 -15.53 3.89 4.12
C TRP A 201 -15.57 4.03 5.64
N LEU A 202 -16.21 5.08 6.13
CA LEU A 202 -16.53 5.21 7.54
C LEU A 202 -17.70 4.27 7.87
N LEU A 203 -17.60 3.56 8.99
CA LEU A 203 -18.69 2.75 9.52
C LEU A 203 -19.39 3.57 10.59
N ALA A 204 -20.52 4.18 10.21
CA ALA A 204 -21.22 5.14 11.06
C ALA A 204 -21.93 4.51 12.27
N ASN A 205 -22.20 3.20 12.23
CA ASN A 205 -22.93 2.50 13.28
C ASN A 205 -22.52 1.02 13.40
N THR A 206 -22.85 0.46 14.56
CA THR A 206 -22.58 -0.94 14.90
C THR A 206 -23.30 -1.92 13.96
N THR A 207 -24.45 -1.55 13.38
CA THR A 207 -25.12 -2.39 12.40
C THR A 207 -24.26 -2.62 11.16
N ALA A 208 -23.55 -1.59 10.68
CA ALA A 208 -22.63 -1.72 9.55
C ALA A 208 -21.41 -2.60 9.89
N GLU A 209 -20.90 -2.50 11.12
CA GLU A 209 -19.82 -3.36 11.64
C GLU A 209 -20.25 -4.83 11.66
N VAL A 210 -21.40 -5.13 12.29
CA VAL A 210 -21.95 -6.49 12.41
C VAL A 210 -22.26 -7.08 11.03
N LYS A 211 -22.77 -6.27 10.10
CA LYS A 211 -22.98 -6.69 8.71
C LYS A 211 -21.65 -7.09 8.06
N PHE A 212 -20.60 -6.30 8.24
CA PHE A 212 -19.29 -6.63 7.70
C PHE A 212 -18.74 -7.93 8.30
N TRP A 213 -18.85 -8.13 9.62
CA TRP A 213 -18.43 -9.37 10.27
C TRP A 213 -19.19 -10.58 9.73
N SER A 214 -20.50 -10.46 9.52
CA SER A 214 -21.32 -11.51 8.94
C SER A 214 -20.87 -11.87 7.53
N GLU A 215 -20.59 -10.86 6.69
CA GLU A 215 -20.05 -11.06 5.34
C GLU A 215 -18.66 -11.70 5.34
N ARG A 216 -17.79 -11.28 6.27
CA ARG A 216 -16.44 -11.83 6.46
C ARG A 216 -16.50 -13.30 6.88
N SER A 217 -17.28 -13.62 7.91
CA SER A 217 -17.43 -14.99 8.42
C SER A 217 -17.99 -15.93 7.36
N ARG A 218 -19.00 -15.48 6.59
CA ARG A 218 -19.53 -16.24 5.47
C ARG A 218 -18.47 -16.48 4.39
N TYR A 219 -17.70 -15.45 4.02
CA TYR A 219 -16.64 -15.59 3.01
C TYR A 219 -15.53 -16.56 3.48
N LEU A 220 -15.14 -16.50 4.76
CA LEU A 220 -14.18 -17.42 5.35
C LEU A 220 -14.67 -18.87 5.24
N ILE A 221 -15.90 -19.14 5.65
CA ILE A 221 -16.47 -20.50 5.63
C ILE A 221 -16.68 -20.99 4.20
N ASP A 222 -17.36 -20.21 3.37
CA ASP A 222 -17.81 -20.66 2.05
C ASP A 222 -16.67 -20.73 1.02
N VAL A 223 -15.63 -19.90 1.18
CA VAL A 223 -14.55 -19.75 0.18
C VAL A 223 -13.19 -20.13 0.73
N LEU A 224 -12.71 -19.44 1.77
CA LEU A 224 -11.31 -19.57 2.20
C LEU A 224 -11.01 -20.88 2.94
N SER A 225 -11.99 -21.42 3.67
CA SER A 225 -11.84 -22.68 4.40
C SER A 225 -11.76 -23.90 3.47
N GLN A 226 -12.37 -23.79 2.29
CA GLN A 226 -12.42 -24.84 1.28
C GLN A 226 -11.17 -24.74 0.38
N PRO A 227 -10.36 -25.80 0.22
CA PRO A 227 -9.22 -25.72 -0.67
C PRO A 227 -9.66 -25.54 -2.14
N TRP A 228 -8.91 -24.74 -2.88
CA TRP A 228 -9.18 -24.45 -4.28
C TRP A 228 -8.79 -25.62 -5.17
N HIS A 229 -9.71 -26.06 -6.04
CA HIS A 229 -9.46 -27.16 -6.96
C HIS A 229 -9.83 -26.76 -8.39
N LEU A 230 -8.99 -27.16 -9.35
CA LEU A 230 -9.25 -27.05 -10.78
C LEU A 230 -9.11 -28.43 -11.43
N THR A 231 -10.04 -28.75 -12.32
CA THR A 231 -9.95 -29.93 -13.17
C THR A 231 -8.86 -29.76 -14.23
N ARG A 232 -8.35 -30.86 -14.77
CA ARG A 232 -7.33 -30.82 -15.83
C ARG A 232 -7.81 -30.04 -17.06
N ASP A 233 -9.06 -30.23 -17.46
CA ASP A 233 -9.67 -29.55 -18.60
C ASP A 233 -9.76 -28.03 -18.37
N GLN A 234 -10.11 -27.60 -17.15
CA GLN A 234 -10.11 -26.19 -16.77
C GLN A 234 -8.70 -25.60 -16.85
N ILE A 235 -7.68 -26.31 -16.34
CA ILE A 235 -6.28 -25.86 -16.39
C ILE A 235 -5.81 -25.71 -17.84
N GLU A 236 -6.13 -26.67 -18.71
CA GLU A 236 -5.74 -26.62 -20.12
C GLU A 236 -6.45 -25.47 -20.85
N SER A 237 -7.75 -25.29 -20.64
CA SER A 237 -8.50 -24.14 -21.18
C SER A 237 -7.90 -22.81 -20.73
N LEU A 238 -7.58 -22.65 -19.43
CA LEU A 238 -6.95 -21.44 -18.91
C LEU A 238 -5.57 -21.19 -19.53
N ARG A 239 -4.78 -22.24 -19.75
CA ARG A 239 -3.49 -22.14 -20.44
C ARG A 239 -3.66 -21.65 -21.88
N GLN A 240 -4.61 -22.22 -22.63
CA GLN A 240 -4.89 -21.78 -24.00
C GLN A 240 -5.37 -20.34 -24.07
N GLN A 241 -6.24 -19.94 -23.12
CA GLN A 241 -6.71 -18.56 -23.00
C GLN A 241 -5.56 -17.59 -22.70
N ALA A 242 -4.66 -17.93 -21.78
CA ALA A 242 -3.50 -17.12 -21.44
C ALA A 242 -2.57 -16.91 -22.66
N LEU A 243 -2.26 -17.97 -23.41
CA LEU A 243 -1.46 -17.87 -24.64
C LEU A 243 -2.13 -17.01 -25.71
N SER A 244 -3.45 -17.11 -25.85
CA SER A 244 -4.22 -16.30 -26.80
C SER A 244 -4.21 -14.82 -26.42
N GLN A 245 -4.39 -14.51 -25.13
CA GLN A 245 -4.31 -13.16 -24.60
C GLN A 245 -2.92 -12.55 -24.77
N GLU A 246 -1.85 -13.30 -24.50
CA GLU A 246 -0.48 -12.86 -24.71
C GLU A 246 -0.22 -12.48 -26.18
N ARG A 247 -0.61 -13.35 -27.12
CA ARG A 247 -0.52 -13.06 -28.56
C ARG A 247 -1.27 -11.79 -28.95
N LYS A 248 -2.45 -11.57 -28.36
CA LYS A 248 -3.25 -10.35 -28.59
C LYS A 248 -2.53 -9.10 -28.06
N VAL A 249 -2.00 -9.14 -26.84
CA VAL A 249 -1.25 -8.03 -26.23
C VAL A 249 -0.02 -7.66 -27.07
N ILE A 250 0.73 -8.66 -27.55
CA ILE A 250 1.89 -8.44 -28.44
C ILE A 250 1.47 -7.74 -29.73
N ARG A 251 0.37 -8.21 -30.36
CA ARG A 251 -0.18 -7.61 -31.57
C ARG A 251 -0.62 -6.16 -31.35
N ASP A 252 -1.36 -5.90 -30.26
CA ASP A 252 -1.87 -4.57 -29.94
C ASP A 252 -0.73 -3.59 -29.62
N ARG A 253 0.31 -4.06 -28.90
CA ARG A 253 1.53 -3.27 -28.64
C ARG A 253 2.24 -2.89 -29.93
N ARG A 254 2.38 -3.83 -30.87
CA ARG A 254 2.96 -3.57 -32.20
C ARG A 254 2.15 -2.54 -32.98
N HIS A 255 0.83 -2.70 -33.03
CA HIS A 255 -0.04 -1.72 -33.70
C HIS A 255 0.05 -0.32 -33.06
N LYS A 256 0.14 -0.23 -31.73
CA LYS A 256 0.31 1.04 -31.03
C LYS A 256 1.65 1.70 -31.38
N GLN A 257 2.74 0.93 -31.45
CA GLN A 257 4.05 1.42 -31.86
C GLN A 257 4.06 1.91 -33.32
N GLU A 258 3.43 1.17 -34.23
CA GLU A 258 3.31 1.56 -35.63
C GLU A 258 2.49 2.85 -35.79
N ARG A 259 1.39 3.01 -35.04
CA ARG A 259 0.59 4.24 -35.02
C ARG A 259 1.40 5.42 -34.47
N GLN A 260 2.16 5.21 -33.39
CA GLN A 260 3.01 6.26 -32.81
C GLN A 260 4.07 6.72 -33.81
N LYS A 261 4.77 5.78 -34.46
CA LYS A 261 5.77 6.11 -35.49
C LYS A 261 5.17 6.94 -36.63
N ARG A 262 4.00 6.56 -37.13
CA ARG A 262 3.29 7.31 -38.17
C ARG A 262 2.87 8.71 -37.70
N HIS A 263 2.51 8.85 -36.43
CA HIS A 263 2.18 10.15 -35.83
C HIS A 263 3.43 11.03 -35.75
N ASP A 264 4.53 10.50 -35.20
CA ASP A 264 5.80 11.22 -35.04
C ASP A 264 6.39 11.63 -36.40
N GLU A 265 6.29 10.78 -37.42
CA GLU A 265 6.68 11.11 -38.80
C GLU A 265 5.87 12.26 -39.40
N LYS A 266 4.57 12.35 -39.08
CA LYS A 266 3.71 13.45 -39.53
C LYS A 266 4.04 14.74 -38.79
N GLU A 267 4.20 14.68 -37.47
CA GLU A 267 4.60 15.80 -36.62
C GLU A 267 5.96 16.38 -37.06
N GLU A 268 6.92 15.51 -37.37
CA GLU A 268 8.24 15.94 -37.84
C GLU A 268 8.17 16.59 -39.23
N LYS A 269 7.37 16.05 -40.15
CA LYS A 269 7.11 16.70 -41.44
C LYS A 269 6.43 18.06 -41.26
N TYR A 270 5.50 18.17 -40.33
CA TYR A 270 4.81 19.41 -40.02
C TYR A 270 5.76 20.44 -39.41
N ARG A 271 6.59 20.04 -38.43
CA ARG A 271 7.65 20.86 -37.83
C ARG A 271 8.60 21.42 -38.87
N ARG A 272 9.08 20.58 -39.81
CA ARG A 272 9.94 21.04 -40.91
C ARG A 272 9.26 22.07 -41.81
N ARG A 273 7.95 21.92 -42.06
CA ARG A 273 7.18 22.90 -42.85
C ARG A 273 7.04 24.23 -42.12
N ILE A 274 6.80 24.20 -40.81
CA ILE A 274 6.76 25.41 -39.98
C ILE A 274 8.13 26.10 -39.99
N LEU A 275 9.20 25.37 -39.74
CA LEU A 275 10.56 25.91 -39.68
C LEU A 275 10.93 26.63 -40.99
N LYS A 276 10.65 25.99 -42.13
CA LYS A 276 10.87 26.59 -43.45
C LYS A 276 10.06 27.87 -43.67
N LYS A 277 8.80 27.91 -43.23
CA LYS A 277 7.98 29.13 -43.33
C LYS A 277 8.55 30.24 -42.45
N TRP A 278 8.94 29.91 -41.23
CA TRP A 278 9.55 30.84 -40.30
C TRP A 278 10.88 31.40 -40.84
N GLU A 279 11.77 30.56 -41.39
CA GLU A 279 13.04 31.02 -42.01
C GLU A 279 12.85 31.98 -43.19
N VAL A 280 11.75 31.83 -43.95
CA VAL A 280 11.40 32.75 -45.04
C VAL A 280 10.86 34.07 -44.48
N GLU A 281 9.96 33.99 -43.50
CA GLU A 281 9.42 35.17 -42.82
C GLU A 281 10.51 35.98 -42.12
N GLU A 282 11.47 35.31 -41.47
CA GLU A 282 12.58 35.96 -40.76
C GLU A 282 13.54 36.67 -41.72
N ARG A 283 13.78 36.10 -42.90
CA ARG A 283 14.50 36.78 -43.98
C ARG A 283 13.78 38.03 -44.46
N LEU A 284 12.46 37.95 -44.63
CA LEU A 284 11.65 39.11 -45.02
C LEU A 284 11.69 40.21 -43.95
N ARG A 285 11.62 39.85 -42.67
CA ARG A 285 11.75 40.81 -41.56
C ARG A 285 13.14 41.45 -41.51
N ALA A 286 14.21 40.68 -41.72
CA ALA A 286 15.56 41.22 -41.76
C ALA A 286 15.75 42.21 -42.93
N ASP A 287 15.19 41.89 -44.11
CA ASP A 287 15.19 42.81 -45.25
C ASP A 287 14.36 44.07 -44.99
N GLU A 288 13.23 43.97 -44.30
CA GLU A 288 12.42 45.11 -43.85
C GLU A 288 13.17 45.98 -42.84
N ASP A 289 13.79 45.38 -41.84
CA ASP A 289 14.58 46.09 -40.83
C ASP A 289 15.77 46.82 -41.48
N GLU A 290 16.44 46.22 -42.46
CA GLU A 290 17.51 46.91 -43.18
C GLU A 290 16.97 48.06 -44.04
N ARG A 291 15.81 47.88 -44.71
CA ARG A 291 15.15 48.99 -45.42
C ARG A 291 14.83 50.14 -44.47
N VAL A 292 14.22 49.86 -43.31
CA VAL A 292 13.92 50.86 -42.28
C VAL A 292 15.18 51.52 -41.76
N ARG A 293 16.28 50.78 -41.54
CA ARG A 293 17.57 51.36 -41.16
C ARG A 293 18.13 52.30 -42.22
N VAL A 294 18.08 51.91 -43.50
CA VAL A 294 18.52 52.77 -44.60
C VAL A 294 17.67 54.04 -44.68
N ASP A 295 16.36 53.92 -44.60
CA ASP A 295 15.44 55.05 -44.68
C ASP A 295 15.56 55.98 -43.45
N ASN A 296 15.74 55.43 -42.25
CA ASN A 296 16.04 56.23 -41.06
C ASN A 296 17.36 56.99 -41.22
N ARG A 297 18.42 56.36 -41.73
CA ARG A 297 19.70 57.06 -42.03
C ARG A 297 19.51 58.18 -43.06
N ARG A 298 18.66 57.98 -44.07
CA ARG A 298 18.32 59.03 -45.06
C ARG A 298 17.56 60.18 -44.41
N LEU A 299 16.57 59.87 -43.57
CA LEU A 299 15.80 60.85 -42.82
C LEU A 299 16.69 61.67 -41.87
N GLU A 300 17.61 61.03 -41.15
CA GLU A 300 18.57 61.70 -40.28
C GLU A 300 19.46 62.67 -41.05
N ARG A 301 19.99 62.27 -42.21
CA ARG A 301 20.76 63.18 -43.08
C ARG A 301 19.94 64.37 -43.55
N TRP A 302 18.69 64.14 -43.97
CA TRP A 302 17.79 65.21 -44.39
C TRP A 302 17.45 66.17 -43.24
N LEU A 303 17.22 65.63 -42.04
CA LEU A 303 16.98 66.43 -40.82
C LEU A 303 18.21 67.25 -40.43
N ALA A 304 19.44 66.72 -40.59
CA ALA A 304 20.68 67.43 -40.32
C ALA A 304 20.86 68.62 -41.28
N LEU A 305 20.70 68.41 -42.59
CA LEU A 305 20.74 69.47 -43.60
C LEU A 305 19.70 70.58 -43.34
N LYS A 306 18.52 70.21 -42.84
CA LYS A 306 17.47 71.17 -42.49
C LYS A 306 17.74 71.94 -41.19
N ARG A 307 18.58 71.41 -40.29
CA ARG A 307 19.04 72.12 -39.09
C ARG A 307 20.16 73.11 -39.38
N GLU A 308 21.01 72.82 -40.38
CA GLU A 308 22.10 73.71 -40.81
C GLU A 308 21.62 74.87 -41.72
N GLY A 309 20.41 74.78 -42.27
CA GLY A 309 19.77 75.84 -43.06
C GLY A 309 18.90 76.83 -42.28
N LYS A 310 19.10 76.95 -40.96
CA LYS A 310 18.46 77.92 -40.06
C LYS A 310 19.53 78.75 -39.37
#